data_AF-A0A367LVA5-F1
#
_entry.id   AF-A0A367LVA5-F1
#
_cell.length_a   1.000
_cell.length_b   1.000
_cell.length_c   1.000
_cell.angle_alpha   90.00
_cell.angle_beta   90.00
_cell.angle_gamma   90.00
#
_symmetry.space_group_name_H-M   'P 1'
#
loop_
_entity.id
_entity.type
_entity.pdbx_description
1 polymer ?
#
loop_
_entity_poly.entity_id
_entity_poly.type
_entity_poly.pdbx_seq_one_letter_code
_entity_poly.pdbx_strand_id
1 'polypeptide(L)'
;MRWKLPWPKLAASDGGNDEQPDGWQRHVEALRQAGIAEPGATIQGRKPATVADEQALYDVAQSFAELLPWVEFLPPSKSMLLEDGQSVAAFYE
;
A
#
# COMPACT_ATOMS: atom_id res chain seq x y z
N MET A 1 15.26 15.65 -11.92
CA MET A 1 13.85 16.01 -12.23
C MET A 1 13.21 16.55 -10.96
N ARG A 2 12.86 17.84 -10.89
CA ARG A 2 12.24 18.47 -9.71
C ARG A 2 10.73 18.36 -9.83
N TRP A 3 10.11 17.48 -9.03
CA TRP A 3 8.65 17.39 -8.98
C TRP A 3 8.12 18.60 -8.21
N LYS A 4 7.33 19.45 -8.87
CA LYS A 4 6.63 20.56 -8.22
C LYS A 4 5.21 20.12 -7.93
N LEU A 5 4.94 19.78 -6.67
CA LEU A 5 3.60 19.49 -6.18
C LEU A 5 2.85 20.83 -5.99
N PRO A 6 1.69 21.05 -6.64
CA PRO A 6 0.93 22.28 -6.52
C PRO A 6 -0.07 22.14 -5.37
N TRP A 7 0.40 22.09 -4.13
CA TRP A 7 -0.52 22.13 -3.00
C TRP A 7 -0.94 23.59 -2.74
N PRO A 8 -2.24 23.89 -2.63
CA PRO A 8 -2.69 25.22 -2.26
C PRO A 8 -2.25 25.50 -0.83
N LYS A 9 -1.65 26.67 -0.62
CA LYS A 9 -1.25 27.17 0.69
C LYS A 9 -2.51 27.31 1.55
N LEU A 10 -2.63 26.53 2.62
CA LEU A 10 -3.68 26.74 3.63
C LEU A 10 -3.49 28.16 4.18
N ALA A 11 -4.38 29.06 3.81
CA ALA A 11 -4.44 30.38 4.42
C ALA A 11 -4.90 30.18 5.87
N ALA A 12 -4.10 30.64 6.83
CA ALA A 12 -4.52 30.73 8.21
C ALA A 12 -5.77 31.64 8.25
N SER A 13 -6.91 31.06 8.59
CA SER A 13 -8.17 31.80 8.74
C SER A 13 -8.10 32.63 10.01
N ASP A 14 -7.90 33.94 9.84
CA ASP A 14 -8.10 34.92 10.89
C ASP A 14 -9.60 35.01 11.22
N GLY A 15 -9.91 35.21 12.50
CA GLY A 15 -11.24 35.03 13.07
C GLY A 15 -12.29 35.96 12.47
N GLY A 16 -13.29 35.37 11.80
CA GLY A 16 -14.50 36.04 11.35
C GLY A 16 -15.68 35.10 11.45
N ASN A 17 -16.55 35.37 12.43
CA ASN A 17 -17.81 34.67 12.66
C ASN A 17 -18.80 34.96 11.52
N ASP A 18 -18.79 34.14 10.49
CA ASP A 18 -19.88 33.98 9.54
C ASP A 18 -20.18 32.48 9.42
N GLU A 19 -21.46 32.13 9.56
CA GLU A 19 -22.01 30.78 9.56
C GLU A 19 -21.81 30.10 8.19
N GLN A 20 -20.59 29.65 7.95
CA GLN A 20 -20.20 28.91 6.77
C GLN A 20 -20.89 27.54 6.82
N PRO A 21 -21.65 27.13 5.78
CA PRO A 21 -22.30 25.83 5.77
C PRO A 21 -21.22 24.77 5.96
N ASP A 22 -21.38 24.00 7.03
CA ASP A 22 -20.35 23.12 7.59
C ASP A 22 -19.71 22.31 6.46
N GLY A 23 -18.50 22.73 6.05
CA GLY A 23 -17.79 22.12 4.93
C GLY A 23 -17.55 20.64 5.18
N TRP A 24 -17.47 20.27 6.46
CA TRP A 24 -17.39 18.90 6.92
C TRP A 24 -18.66 18.11 6.61
N GLN A 25 -19.85 18.62 6.94
CA GLN A 25 -21.13 17.95 6.63
C GLN A 25 -21.30 17.65 5.15
N ARG A 26 -20.97 18.61 4.28
CA ARG A 26 -21.04 18.40 2.82
C ARG A 26 -20.07 17.32 2.35
N HIS A 27 -18.88 17.26 2.95
CA HIS A 27 -17.89 16.24 2.65
C HIS A 27 -18.35 14.85 3.09
N VAL A 28 -18.87 14.70 4.31
CA VAL A 28 -19.39 13.42 4.83
C VAL A 28 -20.59 12.94 4.01
N GLU A 29 -21.49 13.84 3.62
CA GLU A 29 -22.65 13.50 2.78
C GLU A 29 -22.21 13.02 1.37
N ALA A 30 -21.20 13.65 0.77
CA ALA A 30 -20.65 13.20 -0.51
C ALA A 30 -20.02 11.81 -0.41
N LEU A 31 -19.32 11.50 0.69
CA LEU A 31 -18.78 10.17 0.95
C LEU A 31 -19.89 9.13 1.11
N ARG A 32 -20.94 9.46 1.87
CA ARG A 32 -22.12 8.59 2.05
C ARG A 32 -22.81 8.27 0.72
N GLN A 33 -22.98 9.27 -0.15
CA GLN A 33 -23.56 9.06 -1.49
C GLN A 33 -22.69 8.18 -2.37
N ALA A 34 -21.37 8.23 -2.20
CA ALA A 34 -20.42 7.33 -2.87
C ALA A 34 -20.33 5.93 -2.25
N GLY A 35 -21.07 5.66 -1.16
CA GLY A 35 -20.99 4.40 -0.41
C GLY A 35 -19.71 4.23 0.40
N ILE A 36 -18.97 5.31 0.63
CA ILE A 36 -17.74 5.35 1.42
C ILE A 36 -18.10 5.75 2.85
N ALA A 37 -17.59 5.01 3.85
CA ALA A 37 -17.80 5.33 5.25
C ALA A 37 -17.16 6.68 5.63
N GLU A 38 -17.71 7.33 6.67
CA GLU A 38 -17.15 8.58 7.20
C GLU A 38 -15.68 8.39 7.61
N PRO A 39 -14.80 9.39 7.37
CA PRO A 39 -13.42 9.32 7.80
C PRO A 39 -13.35 9.10 9.32
N GLY A 40 -12.69 8.02 9.76
CA GLY A 40 -12.60 7.65 11.17
C GLY A 40 -13.65 6.64 11.66
N ALA A 41 -14.74 6.40 10.93
CA ALA A 41 -15.71 5.35 11.26
C ALA A 41 -15.06 3.96 11.30
N THR A 42 -14.09 3.73 10.42
CA THR A 42 -13.33 2.47 10.31
C THR A 42 -12.38 2.22 11.50
N ILE A 43 -12.08 3.25 12.31
CA ILE A 43 -11.13 3.17 13.43
C ILE A 43 -11.83 2.66 14.70
N GLN A 44 -13.17 2.77 14.81
CA GLN A 44 -13.88 2.28 15.98
C GLN A 44 -13.81 0.73 16.06
N GLY A 45 -13.03 0.23 17.02
CA GLY A 45 -12.91 -1.20 17.30
C GLY A 45 -11.81 -1.94 16.53
N ARG A 46 -11.02 -1.25 15.69
CA ARG A 46 -9.81 -1.85 15.10
C ARG A 46 -8.62 -1.68 16.03
N LYS A 47 -7.85 -2.77 16.22
CA LYS A 47 -6.56 -2.72 16.92
C LYS A 47 -5.67 -1.67 16.21
N PRO A 48 -4.99 -0.77 16.95
CA PRO A 48 -4.04 0.15 16.35
C PRO A 48 -3.04 -0.62 15.50
N ALA A 49 -2.77 -0.14 14.28
CA ALA A 49 -1.71 -0.71 13.44
C ALA A 49 -0.39 -0.57 14.20
N THR A 50 0.28 -1.70 14.44
CA THR A 50 1.58 -1.77 15.08
C THR A 50 2.68 -1.87 14.04
N VAL A 51 3.92 -1.57 14.43
CA VAL A 51 5.09 -1.81 13.58
C VAL A 51 5.19 -3.28 13.16
N ALA A 52 4.71 -4.21 13.99
CA ALA A 52 4.65 -5.63 13.65
C ALA A 52 3.65 -5.91 12.52
N ASP A 53 2.52 -5.20 12.46
CA ASP A 53 1.54 -5.35 11.37
C ASP A 53 2.10 -4.79 10.04
N GLU A 54 2.88 -3.71 10.11
CA GLU A 54 3.63 -3.19 8.96
C GLU A 54 4.68 -4.20 8.48
N GLN A 55 5.47 -4.74 9.41
CA GLN A 55 6.50 -5.74 9.08
C GLN A 55 5.88 -6.99 8.44
N ALA A 56 4.74 -7.46 8.96
CA ALA A 56 4.02 -8.61 8.43
C ALA A 56 3.48 -8.38 7.01
N LEU A 57 3.15 -7.13 6.63
CA LEU A 57 2.70 -6.81 5.29
C LEU A 57 3.83 -6.92 4.26
N TYR A 58 5.06 -6.66 4.67
CA TYR A 58 6.27 -6.77 3.84
C TYR A 58 7.03 -8.08 4.05
N ASP A 59 6.50 -9.00 4.84
CA ASP A 59 7.12 -10.29 5.06
C ASP A 59 7.06 -11.09 3.75
N VAL A 60 8.23 -11.44 3.21
CA VAL A 60 8.36 -12.19 1.96
C VAL A 60 8.49 -13.66 2.32
N ALA A 61 7.53 -14.47 1.85
CA ALA A 61 7.61 -15.92 2.03
C ALA A 61 8.92 -16.46 1.43
N GLN A 62 9.46 -17.50 2.05
CA GLN A 62 10.65 -18.17 1.55
C GLN A 62 10.45 -18.60 0.09
N SER A 63 11.36 -18.18 -0.79
CA SER A 63 11.29 -18.52 -2.22
C SER A 63 11.32 -20.04 -2.39
N PHE A 64 10.49 -20.56 -3.29
CA PHE A 64 10.49 -21.98 -3.59
C PHE A 64 11.85 -22.50 -4.08
N ALA A 65 12.64 -21.66 -4.74
CA ALA A 65 14.00 -22.00 -5.17
C ALA A 65 14.93 -22.30 -3.97
N GLU A 66 14.70 -21.67 -2.82
CA GLU A 66 15.48 -21.93 -1.59
C GLU A 66 15.14 -23.28 -0.95
N LEU A 67 14.02 -23.91 -1.32
CA LEU A 67 13.63 -25.24 -0.86
C LEU A 67 14.26 -26.37 -1.70
N LEU A 68 14.92 -26.03 -2.81
CA LEU A 68 15.50 -26.97 -3.75
C LEU A 68 17.03 -26.89 -3.74
N PRO A 69 17.72 -27.45 -2.72
CA PRO A 69 19.15 -27.31 -2.56
C PRO A 69 20.00 -28.00 -3.64
N TRP A 70 19.37 -28.87 -4.43
CA TRP A 70 20.02 -29.64 -5.50
C TRP A 70 19.81 -29.06 -6.89
N VAL A 71 19.01 -28.00 -7.07
CA VAL A 71 18.76 -27.42 -8.39
C VAL A 71 19.49 -26.09 -8.54
N GLU A 72 20.20 -25.93 -9.67
CA GLU A 72 20.96 -24.71 -9.96
C GLU A 72 19.99 -23.59 -10.37
N PHE A 73 19.68 -22.71 -9.42
CA PHE A 73 18.94 -21.47 -9.65
C PHE A 73 19.90 -20.32 -9.99
N LEU A 74 19.59 -19.57 -11.04
CA LEU A 74 20.31 -18.40 -11.50
C LEU A 74 19.50 -17.13 -11.17
N PRO A 75 19.87 -16.39 -10.11
CA PRO A 75 19.12 -15.19 -9.70
C PRO A 75 19.02 -14.08 -10.76
N PRO A 76 20.07 -13.76 -11.55
CA PRO A 76 20.01 -12.65 -12.52
C PRO A 76 18.95 -12.84 -13.60
N SER A 77 18.72 -14.08 -14.03
CA SER A 77 17.75 -14.44 -15.07
C SER A 77 16.44 -14.99 -14.51
N LYS A 78 16.36 -15.18 -13.19
CA LYS A 78 15.27 -15.88 -12.50
C LYS A 78 14.94 -17.21 -13.17
N SER A 79 15.94 -18.04 -13.40
CA SER A 79 15.78 -19.31 -14.11
C SER A 79 16.45 -20.46 -13.39
N MET A 80 15.90 -21.66 -13.56
CA MET A 80 16.39 -22.89 -12.95
C MET A 80 16.74 -23.91 -14.04
N LEU A 81 17.93 -24.51 -13.95
CA LEU A 81 18.36 -25.59 -14.88
C LEU A 81 17.57 -26.87 -14.58
N LEU A 82 17.07 -27.53 -15.63
CA LEU A 82 16.35 -28.80 -15.50
C LEU A 82 17.32 -29.99 -15.51
N GLU A 83 16.83 -31.15 -15.10
CA GLU A 83 17.59 -32.41 -15.01
C GLU A 83 18.21 -32.88 -16.36
N ASP A 84 17.74 -32.33 -17.49
CA ASP A 84 18.31 -32.60 -18.80
C ASP A 84 19.63 -31.86 -19.07
N GLY A 85 20.04 -30.97 -18.17
CA GLY A 85 21.29 -30.20 -18.24
C GLY A 85 21.34 -29.17 -19.38
N GLN A 86 20.22 -28.92 -20.07
CA GLN A 86 20.17 -28.05 -21.23
C GLN A 86 18.99 -27.07 -21.18
N SER A 87 17.83 -27.52 -20.72
CA SER A 87 16.62 -26.71 -20.66
C SER A 87 16.56 -25.91 -19.36
N VAL A 88 15.97 -24.71 -19.44
CA VAL A 88 15.79 -23.82 -18.29
C VAL A 88 14.31 -23.50 -18.10
N ALA A 89 13.85 -23.53 -16.86
CA ALA A 89 12.54 -23.03 -16.48
C ALA A 89 12.68 -21.60 -15.94
N ALA A 90 11.85 -20.68 -16.43
CA ALA A 90 11.77 -19.33 -15.87
C ALA A 90 10.87 -19.33 -14.62
N PHE A 91 11.25 -18.56 -13.62
CA PHE A 91 10.58 -18.50 -12.32
C PHE A 91 10.19 -17.06 -11.97
N TYR A 92 8.91 -16.85 -11.68
CA TYR A 92 8.36 -15.56 -11.30
C TYR A 92 7.38 -15.77 -10.14
N GLU A 93 7.81 -15.37 -8.95
CA GLU A 93 7.04 -15.32 -7.70
C GLU A 93 6.60 -13.88 -7.41
#